data_AF-A0A813SRQ5-F1
#
_entry.id   AF-A0A813SRQ5-F1
#
_cell.length_a   1.000
_cell.length_b   1.000
_cell.length_c   1.000
_cell.angle_alpha   90.00
_cell.angle_beta   90.00
_cell.angle_gamma   90.00
#
_symmetry.space_group_name_H-M   'P 1'
#
loop_
_entity.id
_entity.type
_entity.pdbx_description
1 polymer ?
#
loop_
_entity_poly.entity_id
_entity_poly.type
_entity_poly.pdbx_seq_one_letter_code
_entity_poly.pdbx_strand_id
1 'polypeptide(L)'
;MTSSNTLLEPIAVIRIACEFEGDIHSPNDLWHILKESRDIGSATLIDRFDPESFTAHMTNMDNNEQLHQILLRDDAEPANIDPYHRSPILKFIDLLDGAGYSVKKMSDTKTSVHIG
;
A
#
# COMPACT_ATOMS: atom_id res chain seq x y z
N MET A 1 -43.25 13.31 -3.45
CA MET A 1 -42.88 13.18 -2.03
C MET A 1 -42.20 11.83 -1.86
N THR A 2 -40.89 11.76 -2.14
CA THR A 2 -40.10 10.55 -1.88
C THR A 2 -39.61 10.63 -0.44
N SER A 3 -40.10 9.71 0.38
CA SER A 3 -39.77 9.58 1.80
C SER A 3 -38.27 9.60 2.00
N SER A 4 -37.75 10.66 2.64
CA SER A 4 -36.41 10.69 3.23
C SER A 4 -36.40 9.72 4.41
N ASN A 5 -36.31 8.43 4.10
CA ASN A 5 -36.05 7.41 5.09
C ASN A 5 -34.65 7.72 5.64
N THR A 6 -34.53 7.93 6.95
CA THR A 6 -33.25 8.08 7.66
C THR A 6 -32.46 6.76 7.71
N LEU A 7 -32.65 5.90 6.70
CA LEU A 7 -31.71 4.84 6.38
C LEU A 7 -30.44 5.53 5.88
N LEU A 8 -29.30 5.09 6.43
CA LEU A 8 -27.97 5.52 6.03
C LEU A 8 -27.89 5.69 4.50
N GLU A 9 -27.46 6.86 4.07
CA GLU A 9 -27.21 7.10 2.64
C GLU A 9 -26.13 6.12 2.17
N PRO A 10 -26.40 5.32 1.12
CA PRO A 10 -25.44 4.34 0.64
C PRO A 10 -24.21 5.05 0.04
N ILE A 11 -23.02 4.63 0.46
CA ILE A 11 -21.76 5.13 -0.07
C ILE A 11 -21.40 4.33 -1.34
N ALA A 12 -21.22 5.02 -2.46
CA ALA A 12 -20.81 4.40 -3.71
C ALA A 12 -19.27 4.30 -3.81
N VAL A 13 -18.79 3.10 -4.15
CA VAL A 13 -17.39 2.90 -4.55
C VAL A 13 -17.25 3.25 -6.03
N ILE A 14 -16.72 4.43 -6.32
CA ILE A 14 -16.63 4.93 -7.71
C ILE A 14 -15.36 4.45 -8.44
N ARG A 15 -14.30 4.14 -7.68
CA ARG A 15 -13.02 3.64 -8.18
C ARG A 15 -12.28 2.85 -7.10
N ILE A 16 -11.40 1.97 -7.57
CA ILE A 16 -10.46 1.17 -6.78
C ILE A 16 -9.14 1.18 -7.56
N ALA A 17 -8.02 1.28 -6.85
CA ALA A 17 -6.69 1.00 -7.35
C ALA A 17 -6.06 -0.03 -6.41
N CYS A 18 -5.24 -0.92 -6.94
CA CYS A 18 -4.59 -1.94 -6.14
C CYS A 18 -3.19 -2.27 -6.64
N GLU A 19 -2.42 -2.87 -5.74
CA GLU A 19 -1.13 -3.47 -6.00
C GLU A 19 -0.95 -4.60 -5.02
N PHE A 20 -0.81 -5.80 -5.56
CA PHE A 20 -0.64 -7.03 -4.78
C PHE A 20 0.51 -7.84 -5.37
N GLU A 21 1.00 -8.81 -4.60
CA GLU A 21 1.98 -9.78 -5.08
C GLU A 21 1.45 -10.56 -6.30
N GLY A 22 2.37 -11.14 -7.07
CA GLY A 22 2.01 -11.92 -8.26
C GLY A 22 1.67 -11.09 -9.50
N ASP A 23 2.31 -9.92 -9.68
CA ASP A 23 2.17 -9.04 -10.86
C ASP A 23 0.74 -8.46 -11.03
N ILE A 24 0.08 -8.17 -9.91
CA ILE A 24 -1.29 -7.63 -9.89
C ILE A 24 -1.23 -6.12 -9.69
N HIS A 25 -1.42 -5.37 -10.76
CA HIS A 25 -1.33 -3.90 -10.76
C HIS A 25 -2.65 -3.18 -11.07
N SER A 26 -3.73 -3.92 -11.34
CA SER A 26 -5.05 -3.35 -11.60
C SER A 26 -6.21 -4.17 -10.99
N PRO A 27 -7.39 -3.55 -10.82
CA PRO A 27 -8.58 -4.27 -10.38
C PRO A 27 -8.99 -5.41 -11.32
N ASN A 28 -8.66 -5.31 -12.62
CA ASN A 28 -8.96 -6.36 -13.59
C ASN A 28 -8.05 -7.57 -13.40
N ASP A 29 -6.76 -7.35 -13.14
CA ASP A 29 -5.80 -8.42 -12.84
C ASP A 29 -6.19 -9.13 -11.56
N LEU A 30 -6.57 -8.36 -10.54
CA LEU A 30 -7.10 -8.90 -9.29
C LEU A 30 -8.33 -9.78 -9.55
N TRP A 31 -9.28 -9.30 -10.35
CA TRP A 31 -10.50 -10.05 -10.63
C TRP A 31 -10.24 -11.31 -11.44
N HIS A 32 -9.23 -11.29 -12.30
CA HIS A 32 -8.80 -12.46 -13.05
C HIS A 32 -8.23 -13.53 -12.11
N ILE A 33 -7.30 -13.16 -11.23
CA ILE A 33 -6.70 -14.09 -10.26
C ILE A 33 -7.73 -14.63 -9.26
N LEU A 34 -8.62 -13.78 -8.75
CA LEU A 34 -9.70 -14.20 -7.84
C LEU A 34 -10.63 -15.22 -8.49
N LYS A 35 -10.95 -15.05 -9.78
CA LYS A 35 -11.73 -16.03 -10.54
C LYS A 35 -10.99 -17.34 -10.76
N GLU A 36 -9.69 -17.28 -11.01
CA GLU A 36 -8.85 -18.45 -11.22
C GLU A 36 -8.47 -19.18 -9.93
N SER A 37 -8.68 -18.56 -8.75
CA SER A 37 -8.26 -19.09 -7.44
C SER A 37 -6.78 -19.50 -7.43
N ARG A 38 -5.93 -18.72 -8.09
CA ARG A 38 -4.50 -19.00 -8.22
C ARG A 38 -3.75 -18.60 -6.94
N ASP A 39 -2.82 -19.44 -6.51
CA ASP A 39 -1.85 -19.08 -5.46
C ASP A 39 -0.79 -18.13 -6.05
N ILE A 40 -0.62 -16.98 -5.40
CA ILE A 40 0.28 -15.89 -5.79
C ILE A 40 1.46 -15.73 -4.83
N GLY A 41 1.62 -16.64 -3.86
CA GLY A 41 2.71 -16.58 -2.88
C GLY A 41 4.07 -16.47 -3.56
N SER A 42 4.79 -15.37 -3.31
CA SER A 42 6.12 -15.16 -3.85
C SER A 42 7.15 -16.07 -3.19
N ALA A 43 8.02 -16.66 -4.00
CA ALA A 43 9.23 -17.31 -3.51
C ALA A 43 10.24 -16.25 -3.08
N THR A 44 10.24 -15.99 -1.77
CA THR A 44 11.34 -15.42 -0.96
C THR A 44 11.67 -13.92 -1.10
N LEU A 45 11.62 -13.22 0.04
CA LEU A 45 11.97 -11.81 0.25
C LEU A 45 13.48 -11.50 0.15
N ILE A 46 14.28 -12.33 -0.53
CA ILE A 46 15.77 -12.34 -0.40
C ILE A 46 16.40 -10.99 -0.73
N ASP A 47 15.81 -10.23 -1.66
CA ASP A 47 16.29 -8.89 -2.01
C ASP A 47 16.00 -7.83 -0.92
N ARG A 48 14.95 -8.04 -0.13
CA ARG A 48 14.55 -7.13 0.97
C ARG A 48 15.11 -7.58 2.33
N PHE A 49 15.25 -8.88 2.55
CA PHE A 49 15.62 -9.48 3.82
C PHE A 49 16.25 -10.85 3.60
N ASP A 50 17.44 -11.05 4.16
CA ASP A 50 18.12 -12.35 4.19
C ASP A 50 17.77 -13.09 5.50
N PRO A 51 16.86 -14.10 5.45
CA PRO A 51 16.46 -14.84 6.63
C PRO A 51 17.57 -15.74 7.19
N GLU A 52 18.55 -16.16 6.38
CA GLU A 52 19.63 -17.04 6.84
C GLU A 52 20.61 -16.27 7.73
N SER A 53 21.04 -15.08 7.29
CA SER A 53 21.88 -14.18 8.09
C SER A 53 21.20 -13.74 9.40
N PHE A 54 19.90 -13.44 9.36
CA PHE A 54 19.13 -13.11 10.56
C PHE A 54 19.09 -14.27 11.55
N THR A 55 18.80 -15.48 11.06
CA THR A 55 18.73 -16.68 11.90
C THR A 55 20.08 -17.02 12.51
N ALA A 56 21.18 -16.84 11.76
CA ALA A 56 22.54 -17.01 12.27
C ALA A 56 22.89 -16.01 13.38
N HIS A 57 22.50 -14.73 13.25
CA HIS A 57 22.69 -13.71 14.29
C HIS A 57 21.90 -13.99 15.57
N MET A 58 20.68 -14.52 15.43
CA MET A 58 19.80 -14.81 16.57
C MET A 58 20.30 -15.95 17.47
N THR A 59 21.24 -16.77 16.99
CA THR A 59 21.90 -17.81 17.80
C THR A 59 23.09 -17.32 18.62
N ASN A 60 23.56 -16.09 18.40
CA ASN A 60 24.74 -15.48 19.05
C ASN A 60 24.35 -14.23 19.90
N MET A 61 23.33 -14.35 20.75
CA MET A 61 22.61 -13.27 21.48
C MET A 61 23.42 -12.34 22.42
N ASP A 62 24.75 -12.25 22.35
CA ASP A 62 25.54 -11.42 23.28
C ASP A 62 25.70 -9.94 22.88
N ASN A 63 25.33 -9.51 21.66
CA ASN A 63 25.70 -8.16 21.17
C ASN A 63 24.51 -7.34 20.63
N ASN A 64 23.63 -6.87 21.51
CA ASN A 64 22.50 -5.98 21.17
C ASN A 64 22.91 -4.51 20.93
N GLU A 65 24.20 -4.17 20.90
CA GLU A 65 24.64 -2.77 20.75
C GLU A 65 24.73 -2.29 19.28
N GLN A 66 24.65 -3.18 18.29
CA GLN A 66 24.87 -2.83 16.88
C GLN A 66 23.61 -2.40 16.10
N LEU A 67 22.40 -2.56 16.66
CA LEU A 67 21.15 -2.27 15.95
C LEU A 67 20.80 -0.78 15.85
N HIS A 68 21.42 0.08 16.65
CA HIS A 68 21.05 1.50 16.74
C HIS A 68 21.47 2.36 15.53
N GLN A 69 22.37 1.89 14.66
CA GLN A 69 22.88 2.69 13.53
C GLN A 69 22.19 2.41 12.18
N ILE A 70 21.29 1.44 12.11
CA ILE A 70 20.57 1.09 10.87
C ILE A 70 19.25 1.88 10.74
N LEU A 71 18.65 2.25 11.87
CA LEU A 71 17.28 2.77 11.92
C LEU A 71 17.16 4.31 11.77
N LEU A 72 18.26 5.05 11.82
CA LEU A 72 18.27 6.52 11.77
C LEU A 72 19.11 7.02 10.60
N ARG A 73 18.52 7.08 9.41
CA ARG A 73 19.01 7.90 8.29
C ARG A 73 18.06 9.08 8.11
N ASP A 74 18.49 10.25 8.57
CA ASP A 74 17.71 11.50 8.62
C ASP A 74 17.94 12.38 7.38
N ASP A 75 17.65 11.85 6.20
CA ASP A 75 17.73 12.60 4.95
C ASP A 75 16.43 12.40 4.16
N ALA A 76 15.52 13.38 4.22
CA ALA A 76 14.21 13.36 3.57
C ALA A 76 14.32 13.49 2.03
N GLU A 77 14.92 12.49 1.39
CA GLU A 77 14.85 12.25 -0.05
C GLU A 77 13.61 11.37 -0.34
N PRO A 78 13.02 11.42 -1.56
CA PRO A 78 11.90 10.54 -1.93
C PRO A 78 12.25 9.05 -1.86
N ALA A 79 13.55 8.71 -1.85
CA ALA A 79 14.06 7.37 -1.60
C ALA A 79 14.03 6.97 -0.11
N ASN A 80 13.89 7.93 0.80
CA ASN A 80 13.89 7.75 2.25
C ASN A 80 12.48 7.82 2.87
N ILE A 81 11.45 8.08 2.05
CA ILE A 81 10.05 7.87 2.47
C ILE A 81 9.82 6.38 2.59
N ASP A 82 9.30 5.94 3.75
CA ASP A 82 8.91 4.56 3.98
C ASP A 82 8.05 4.05 2.80
N PRO A 83 8.42 2.91 2.17
CA PRO A 83 7.63 2.30 1.10
C PRO A 83 6.12 2.18 1.41
N TYR A 84 5.75 1.95 2.67
CA TYR A 84 4.36 1.87 3.14
C TYR A 84 3.62 3.20 3.01
N HIS A 85 4.30 4.35 3.08
CA HIS A 85 3.70 5.66 2.81
C HIS A 85 3.75 6.02 1.32
N ARG A 86 4.79 5.57 0.61
CA ARG A 86 4.98 5.91 -0.81
C ARG A 86 3.96 5.24 -1.73
N SER A 87 3.68 3.95 -1.54
CA SER A 87 2.76 3.21 -2.42
C SER A 87 1.32 3.76 -2.36
N PRO A 88 0.70 4.01 -1.19
CA PRO A 88 -0.63 4.60 -1.12
C PRO A 88 -0.76 5.95 -1.81
N ILE A 89 0.27 6.81 -1.72
CA ILE A 89 0.28 8.12 -2.39
C ILE A 89 0.26 7.95 -3.92
N LEU A 90 1.09 7.05 -4.46
CA LEU A 90 1.09 6.77 -5.91
C LEU A 90 -0.25 6.18 -6.36
N LYS A 91 -0.79 5.22 -5.60
CA LYS A 91 -2.08 4.61 -5.93
C LYS A 91 -3.25 5.58 -5.83
N PHE A 92 -3.18 6.55 -4.93
CA PHE A 92 -4.18 7.61 -4.87
C PHE A 92 -4.20 8.46 -6.14
N ILE A 93 -3.04 8.77 -6.72
CA ILE A 93 -2.94 9.50 -7.99
C ILE A 93 -3.55 8.67 -9.12
N ASP A 94 -3.17 7.40 -9.25
CA ASP A 94 -3.74 6.49 -10.25
C ASP A 94 -5.27 6.40 -10.14
N LEU A 95 -5.77 6.36 -8.90
CA LEU A 95 -7.20 6.30 -8.61
C LEU A 95 -7.92 7.57 -9.08
N LEU A 96 -7.37 8.75 -8.79
CA LEU A 96 -7.94 10.02 -9.20
C LEU A 96 -7.95 10.15 -10.73
N ASP A 97 -6.83 9.83 -11.38
CA ASP A 97 -6.72 9.91 -12.83
C ASP A 97 -7.68 8.92 -13.50
N GLY A 98 -7.77 7.68 -13.00
CA GLY A 98 -8.74 6.70 -13.46
C GLY A 98 -10.20 7.12 -13.24
N ALA A 99 -10.48 7.90 -12.19
CA ALA A 99 -11.79 8.51 -11.93
C ALA A 99 -12.10 9.72 -12.84
N GLY A 100 -11.11 10.24 -13.57
CA GLY A 100 -11.23 11.48 -14.34
C GLY A 100 -11.09 12.75 -13.50
N TYR A 101 -10.53 12.65 -12.28
CA TYR A 101 -10.20 13.79 -11.43
C TYR A 101 -8.70 14.08 -11.49
N SER A 102 -8.32 15.35 -11.64
CA SER A 102 -6.93 15.77 -11.46
C SER A 102 -6.68 16.16 -10.02
N VAL A 103 -5.48 15.92 -9.49
CA VAL A 103 -5.06 16.33 -8.13
C VAL A 103 -5.36 17.81 -7.86
N LYS A 104 -5.10 18.70 -8.84
CA LYS A 104 -5.37 20.15 -8.74
C LYS A 104 -6.87 20.52 -8.63
N LYS A 105 -7.77 19.66 -9.09
CA LYS A 105 -9.22 19.88 -8.92
C LYS A 105 -9.71 19.44 -7.55
N MET A 106 -8.96 18.54 -6.91
CA MET A 106 -9.26 18.01 -5.59
C MET A 106 -8.62 18.87 -4.49
N SER A 107 -7.64 19.71 -4.82
CA SER A 107 -7.08 20.68 -3.86
C SER A 107 -8.18 21.64 -3.38
N ASP A 108 -8.22 21.89 -2.07
CA ASP A 108 -9.21 22.73 -1.39
C ASP A 108 -10.65 22.17 -1.32
N THR A 109 -10.83 20.90 -1.66
CA THR A 109 -12.10 20.19 -1.42
C THR A 109 -12.16 19.61 0.00
N LYS A 110 -13.36 19.20 0.43
CA LYS A 110 -13.58 18.52 1.72
C LYS A 110 -13.38 17.00 1.64
N THR A 111 -12.52 16.53 0.73
CA THR A 111 -12.23 15.10 0.59
C THR A 111 -11.44 14.59 1.79
N SER A 112 -11.98 13.57 2.48
CA SER A 112 -11.29 12.90 3.58
C SER A 112 -10.43 11.73 3.08
N VAL A 113 -9.36 11.44 3.80
CA VAL A 113 -8.48 10.29 3.56
C VAL A 113 -8.45 9.43 4.82
N HIS A 114 -8.67 8.13 4.66
CA HIS A 114 -8.66 7.15 5.74
C HIS A 114 -7.68 6.03 5.35
N ILE A 115 -6.62 5.85 6.13
CA ILE A 115 -5.58 4.83 5.93
C ILE A 115 -5.62 3.90 7.13
N GLY A 116 -5.54 2.60 6.88
CA GLY A 116 -5.51 1.54 7.90
C GLY A 116 -4.26 0.70 7.82
#